data_AF-A0A4Y4DWS2-F1
#
_entry.id   AF-A0A4Y4DWS2-F1
#
_cell.length_a   1.000
_cell.length_b   1.000
_cell.length_c   1.000
_cell.angle_alpha   90.00
_cell.angle_beta   90.00
_cell.angle_gamma   90.00
#
_symmetry.space_group_name_H-M   'P 1'
#
loop_
_entity.id
_entity.type
_entity.pdbx_description
1 polymer ?
#
loop_
_entity_poly.entity_id
_entity_poly.type
_entity_poly.pdbx_seq_one_letter_code
_entity_poly.pdbx_strand_id
1 'polypeptide(L)'
;MLARASRASTLITAAAALIIGIASIWLIPLFFGLEFSESVWVVAVLLAGAVLGNPGSVLAAGLSARGKPILRSLSILGGVIANLVGLLVLVPMFGAFGAAYASVISSFVTASLVLIFAKLHFGLKPSDFIVLKISDVKFVASSIIRRGK
;
A
#
# COMPACT_ATOMS: atom_id res chain seq x y z
N MET A 1 -3.83 -18.80 6.40
CA MET A 1 -4.87 -17.77 6.65
C MET A 1 -4.38 -16.36 6.33
N LEU A 2 -3.21 -15.91 6.84
CA LEU A 2 -2.69 -14.55 6.57
C LEU A 2 -2.55 -14.20 5.07
N ALA A 3 -2.08 -15.14 4.24
CA ALA A 3 -1.95 -14.91 2.80
C ALA A 3 -3.31 -14.64 2.11
N ARG A 4 -4.40 -15.28 2.56
CA ARG A 4 -5.75 -15.05 2.01
C ARG A 4 -6.32 -13.70 2.45
N ALA A 5 -6.12 -13.32 3.71
CA ALA A 5 -6.52 -12.02 4.23
C ALA A 5 -5.77 -10.88 3.52
N SER A 6 -4.47 -11.06 3.26
CA SER A 6 -3.66 -10.12 2.49
C SER A 6 -4.20 -9.91 1.07
N ARG A 7 -4.49 -11.00 0.35
CA ARG A 7 -5.02 -10.93 -1.02
C ARG A 7 -6.41 -10.29 -1.08
N ALA A 8 -7.32 -10.67 -0.18
CA ALA A 8 -8.66 -10.07 -0.12
C ALA A 8 -8.59 -8.57 0.20
N SER A 9 -7.78 -8.19 1.18
CA SER A 9 -7.55 -6.79 1.53
C SER A 9 -6.96 -6.01 0.37
N THR A 10 -5.95 -6.54 -0.34
CA THR A 10 -5.36 -5.84 -1.49
C THR A 10 -6.35 -5.69 -2.64
N LEU A 11 -7.20 -6.69 -2.89
CA LEU A 11 -8.23 -6.60 -3.93
C LEU A 11 -9.28 -5.52 -3.60
N ILE A 12 -9.71 -5.46 -2.34
CA ILE A 12 -10.64 -4.44 -1.84
C ILE A 12 -9.99 -3.05 -1.95
N THR A 13 -8.74 -2.92 -1.51
CA THR A 13 -7.98 -1.66 -1.60
C THR A 13 -7.79 -1.23 -3.06
N ALA A 14 -7.51 -2.17 -3.99
CA ALA A 14 -7.38 -1.87 -5.41
C ALA A 14 -8.71 -1.45 -6.06
N ALA A 15 -9.81 -2.14 -5.73
CA ALA A 15 -11.14 -1.77 -6.21
C ALA A 15 -11.57 -0.40 -5.67
N ALA A 16 -11.37 -0.14 -4.38
CA ALA A 16 -11.62 1.16 -3.77
C ALA A 16 -10.74 2.25 -4.41
N ALA A 17 -9.46 1.96 -4.65
CA ALA A 17 -8.55 2.88 -5.32
C ALA A 17 -9.02 3.22 -6.75
N LEU A 18 -9.50 2.25 -7.52
CA LEU A 18 -10.06 2.52 -8.85
C LEU A 18 -11.32 3.39 -8.77
N ILE A 19 -12.25 3.08 -7.87
CA ILE A 19 -13.48 3.85 -7.71
C ILE A 19 -13.15 5.30 -7.31
N ILE A 20 -12.27 5.48 -6.33
CA ILE A 20 -11.85 6.81 -5.85
C ILE A 20 -11.09 7.56 -6.95
N GLY A 21 -10.20 6.89 -7.69
CA GLY A 21 -9.43 7.49 -8.77
C GLY A 21 -10.29 7.92 -9.96
N ILE A 22 -11.35 7.19 -10.28
CA ILE A 22 -12.30 7.60 -11.33
C ILE A 22 -13.18 8.74 -10.81
N ALA A 23 -13.67 8.64 -9.57
CA ALA A 23 -14.49 9.68 -8.97
C ALA A 23 -13.71 11.00 -8.85
N SER A 24 -12.42 10.96 -8.53
CA SER A 24 -11.60 12.16 -8.32
C SER A 24 -11.48 13.04 -9.55
N ILE A 25 -11.57 12.49 -10.77
CA ILE A 25 -11.57 13.24 -12.03
C ILE A 25 -12.70 14.28 -12.06
N TRP A 26 -13.86 13.95 -11.48
CA TRP A 26 -15.04 14.80 -11.48
C TRP A 26 -15.20 15.55 -10.16
N LEU A 27 -14.95 14.86 -9.04
CA LEU A 27 -15.15 15.41 -7.70
C LEU A 27 -14.16 16.54 -7.40
N ILE A 28 -12.89 16.40 -7.81
CA ILE A 28 -11.88 17.41 -7.49
C ILE A 28 -12.20 18.74 -8.19
N PRO A 29 -12.40 18.79 -9.52
CA PRO A 29 -12.77 20.03 -10.18
C PRO A 29 -14.11 20.60 -9.73
N LEU A 30 -15.08 19.74 -9.37
CA LEU A 30 -16.41 20.18 -8.93
C LEU A 30 -16.38 20.90 -7.57
N PHE A 31 -15.61 20.38 -6.61
CA PHE A 31 -15.57 20.94 -5.25
C PHE A 31 -14.46 21.97 -5.03
N PHE A 32 -13.32 21.81 -5.71
CA PHE A 32 -12.13 22.63 -5.50
C PHE A 32 -11.85 23.59 -6.66
N GLY A 33 -12.50 23.40 -7.82
CA GLY A 33 -12.30 24.22 -9.01
C GLY A 33 -11.27 23.63 -9.99
N LEU A 34 -11.26 24.17 -11.22
CA LEU A 34 -10.42 23.67 -12.32
C LEU A 34 -8.92 23.81 -12.05
N GLU A 35 -8.52 24.77 -11.22
CA GLU A 35 -7.13 25.00 -10.83
C GLU A 35 -6.52 23.79 -10.08
N PHE A 36 -7.35 22.94 -9.46
CA PHE A 36 -6.91 21.76 -8.73
C PHE A 36 -6.91 20.48 -9.57
N SER A 37 -7.15 20.57 -10.88
CA SER A 37 -7.23 19.39 -11.75
C SER A 37 -5.93 18.55 -11.74
N GLU A 38 -4.77 19.17 -11.52
CA GLU A 38 -3.50 18.44 -11.38
C GLU A 38 -3.45 17.54 -10.12
N SER A 39 -4.24 17.86 -9.09
CA SER A 39 -4.32 17.05 -7.86
C SER A 39 -4.91 15.66 -8.11
N VAL A 40 -5.64 15.46 -9.22
CA VAL A 40 -6.14 14.14 -9.65
C VAL A 40 -4.97 13.16 -9.81
N TRP A 41 -3.87 13.61 -10.40
CA TRP A 41 -2.68 12.79 -10.59
C TRP A 41 -1.94 12.52 -9.26
N VAL A 42 -1.90 13.51 -8.37
CA VAL A 42 -1.35 13.33 -7.01
C VAL A 42 -2.12 12.25 -6.25
N VAL A 43 -3.46 12.29 -6.34
CA VAL A 43 -4.34 11.26 -5.78
C VAL A 43 -4.05 9.90 -6.40
N ALA A 44 -3.87 9.81 -7.72
CA ALA A 44 -3.53 8.56 -8.39
C ALA A 44 -2.21 7.95 -7.88
N VAL A 45 -1.18 8.77 -7.65
CA VAL A 45 0.11 8.32 -7.08
C VAL A 45 -0.07 7.78 -5.66
N LEU A 46 -0.82 8.49 -4.81
CA LEU A 46 -1.11 8.06 -3.45
C LEU A 46 -1.90 6.75 -3.41
N LEU A 47 -2.90 6.61 -4.27
CA LEU A 47 -3.70 5.40 -4.40
C LEU A 47 -2.86 4.21 -4.86
N ALA A 48 -1.98 4.41 -5.85
CA ALA A 48 -1.03 3.38 -6.28
C ALA A 48 -0.11 2.95 -5.12
N GLY A 49 0.40 3.92 -4.35
CA GLY A 49 1.17 3.67 -3.13
C GLY A 49 0.42 2.85 -2.10
N ALA A 50 -0.85 3.17 -1.86
CA ALA A 50 -1.69 2.46 -0.89
C ALA A 50 -1.91 0.99 -1.31
N VAL A 51 -2.17 0.73 -2.59
CA VAL A 51 -2.35 -0.63 -3.11
C VAL A 51 -1.07 -1.44 -2.98
N LEU A 52 0.09 -0.86 -3.31
CA LEU A 52 1.39 -1.51 -3.20
C LEU A 52 1.83 -1.73 -1.75
N GLY A 53 1.48 -0.83 -0.84
CA GLY A 53 1.81 -0.91 0.59
C GLY A 53 0.93 -1.87 1.40
N ASN A 54 -0.28 -2.19 0.90
CA ASN A 54 -1.26 -3.00 1.62
C ASN A 54 -0.74 -4.38 2.08
N PRO A 55 -0.01 -5.17 1.26
CA PRO A 55 0.55 -6.45 1.69
C PRO A 55 1.53 -6.32 2.87
N GLY A 56 2.32 -5.23 2.90
CA GLY A 56 3.24 -4.93 3.99
C GLY A 56 2.51 -4.63 5.30
N SER A 57 1.39 -3.92 5.23
CA SER A 57 0.53 -3.64 6.40
C SER A 57 -0.04 -4.93 7.02
N VAL A 58 -0.49 -5.86 6.18
CA VAL A 58 -1.03 -7.16 6.65
C VAL A 58 0.08 -8.02 7.26
N LEU A 59 1.28 -8.00 6.69
CA LEU A 59 2.45 -8.65 7.28
C LEU A 59 2.80 -8.05 8.65
N ALA A 60 2.73 -6.72 8.77
CA ALA A 60 3.01 -6.00 10.02
C ALA A 60 2.00 -6.36 11.12
N ALA A 61 0.71 -6.44 10.77
CA ALA A 61 -0.32 -6.93 11.67
C ALA A 61 -0.07 -8.38 12.10
N GLY A 62 0.41 -9.23 11.19
CA GLY A 62 0.85 -10.59 11.49
C GLY A 62 2.00 -10.66 12.50
N LEU A 63 2.95 -9.73 12.42
CA LEU A 63 4.07 -9.60 13.35
C LEU A 63 3.58 -9.22 14.77
N SER A 64 2.63 -8.27 14.86
CA SER A 64 1.97 -7.91 16.12
C SER A 64 1.21 -9.09 16.72
N ALA A 65 0.45 -9.83 15.91
CA ALA A 65 -0.34 -10.98 16.37
C ALA A 65 0.53 -12.15 16.89
N ARG A 66 1.80 -12.23 16.46
CA ARG A 66 2.76 -13.25 16.91
C ARG A 66 3.65 -12.78 18.09
N GLY A 67 3.22 -11.75 18.82
CA GLY A 67 3.91 -11.29 20.02
C GLY A 67 5.17 -10.44 19.77
N LYS A 68 5.34 -9.89 18.56
CA LYS A 68 6.45 -8.99 18.22
C LYS A 68 5.96 -7.60 17.76
N PRO A 69 5.13 -6.89 18.54
CA PRO A 69 4.66 -5.55 18.18
C PRO A 69 5.79 -4.52 18.06
N ILE A 70 6.88 -4.70 18.83
CA ILE A 70 8.04 -3.79 18.81
C ILE A 70 8.70 -3.71 17.43
N LEU A 71 8.74 -4.83 16.69
CA LEU A 71 9.32 -4.88 15.36
C LEU A 71 8.47 -4.10 14.35
N ARG A 72 7.14 -4.14 14.50
CA ARG A 72 6.23 -3.29 13.72
C ARG A 72 6.48 -1.81 14.01
N SER A 73 6.63 -1.43 15.27
CA SER A 73 6.91 -0.05 15.66
C SER A 73 8.23 0.46 15.07
N LEU A 74 9.30 -0.36 15.10
CA LEU A 74 10.58 -0.02 14.48
C LEU A 74 10.47 0.18 12.96
N SER A 75 9.68 -0.65 12.27
CA SER A 75 9.43 -0.47 10.84
C SER A 75 8.65 0.81 10.51
N ILE A 76 7.68 1.16 11.36
CA ILE A 76 6.94 2.43 11.23
C ILE A 76 7.90 3.60 11.46
N LEU A 77 8.76 3.53 12.48
CA LEU A 77 9.74 4.57 12.75
C LEU A 77 10.68 4.80 11.56
N GLY A 78 11.19 3.72 10.94
CA GLY A 78 11.98 3.83 9.71
C GLY A 78 11.22 4.46 8.55
N GLY A 79 9.93 4.15 8.40
CA GLY A 79 9.05 4.81 7.42
C GLY A 79 8.84 6.29 7.71
N VAL A 80 8.66 6.68 8.97
CA VAL A 80 8.50 8.09 9.37
C VAL A 80 9.75 8.88 9.05
N ILE A 81 10.94 8.33 9.34
CA ILE A 81 12.21 8.97 9.00
C ILE A 81 12.32 9.14 7.48
N ALA A 82 12.03 8.08 6.71
CA ALA A 82 12.03 8.16 5.24
C ALA A 82 11.01 9.18 4.70
N ASN A 83 9.84 9.30 5.35
CA ASN A 83 8.82 10.28 4.97
C ASN A 83 9.29 11.71 5.25
N LEU A 84 9.87 11.97 6.42
CA LEU A 84 10.38 13.29 6.79
C LEU A 84 11.51 13.72 5.85
N VAL A 85 12.48 12.84 5.58
CA VAL A 85 13.54 13.11 4.62
C VAL A 85 12.95 13.35 3.23
N GLY A 86 12.01 12.50 2.82
CA GLY A 86 11.31 12.65 1.54
C GLY A 86 10.57 13.97 1.43
N LEU A 87 9.87 14.42 2.47
CA LEU A 87 9.16 15.69 2.48
C LEU A 87 10.12 16.87 2.39
N LEU A 88 11.20 16.86 3.18
CA LEU A 88 12.18 17.95 3.19
C LEU A 88 12.93 18.09 1.85
N VAL A 89 13.12 16.99 1.11
CA VAL A 89 13.86 16.99 -0.16
C VAL A 89 12.92 17.13 -1.36
N LEU A 90 11.83 16.37 -1.44
CA LEU A 90 10.99 16.29 -2.63
C LEU A 90 9.93 17.40 -2.69
N VAL A 91 9.42 17.90 -1.56
CA VAL A 91 8.39 18.95 -1.57
C VAL A 91 8.92 20.27 -2.16
N PRO A 92 10.14 20.74 -1.82
CA PRO A 92 10.68 21.95 -2.45
C PRO A 92 10.84 21.84 -3.98
N MET A 93 11.08 20.63 -4.49
CA MET A 93 11.30 20.40 -5.93
C MET A 93 9.99 20.11 -6.70
N PHE A 94 9.04 19.40 -6.10
CA PHE A 94 7.86 18.84 -6.79
C PHE A 94 6.53 19.21 -6.14
N GLY A 95 6.52 20.05 -5.10
CA GLY A 95 5.32 20.49 -4.40
C GLY A 95 4.47 19.30 -3.90
N ALA A 96 3.19 19.29 -4.27
CA ALA A 96 2.23 18.25 -3.90
C ALA A 96 2.63 16.84 -4.40
N PHE A 97 3.21 16.74 -5.60
CA PHE A 97 3.75 15.45 -6.08
C PHE A 97 4.91 14.97 -5.22
N GLY A 98 5.75 15.88 -4.74
CA GLY A 98 6.84 15.57 -3.82
C GLY A 98 6.34 14.95 -2.52
N ALA A 99 5.26 15.49 -1.96
CA ALA A 99 4.59 14.92 -0.80
C ALA A 99 4.04 13.52 -1.10
N ALA A 100 3.38 13.32 -2.25
CA ALA A 100 2.87 12.01 -2.63
C ALA A 100 3.99 10.96 -2.77
N TYR A 101 5.08 11.30 -3.46
CA TYR A 101 6.24 10.40 -3.58
C TYR A 101 6.87 10.09 -2.22
N ALA A 102 6.99 11.09 -1.33
CA ALA A 102 7.50 10.86 0.03
C ALA A 102 6.64 9.85 0.80
N SER A 103 5.32 9.87 0.64
CA SER A 103 4.40 8.91 1.27
C SER A 103 4.53 7.49 0.68
N VAL A 104 4.72 7.39 -0.64
CA VAL A 104 4.96 6.11 -1.32
C VAL A 104 6.29 5.50 -0.84
N ILE A 105 7.36 6.29 -0.82
CA ILE A 105 8.69 5.87 -0.35
C ILE A 105 8.62 5.40 1.10
N SER A 106 7.96 6.18 1.97
CA SER A 106 7.75 5.81 3.37
C SER A 106 7.07 4.44 3.52
N SER A 107 5.96 4.25 2.80
CA SER A 107 5.21 2.98 2.80
C SER A 107 6.08 1.82 2.33
N PHE A 108 6.91 2.03 1.29
CA PHE A 108 7.83 1.04 0.78
C PHE A 108 8.94 0.68 1.78
N VAL A 109 9.52 1.68 2.44
CA VAL A 109 10.53 1.48 3.49
C VAL A 109 9.95 0.71 4.66
N THR A 110 8.77 1.08 5.15
CA THR A 110 8.09 0.35 6.23
C THR A 110 7.82 -1.10 5.83
N ALA A 111 7.23 -1.33 4.66
CA ALA A 111 6.96 -2.68 4.18
C ALA A 111 8.23 -3.55 4.08
N SER A 112 9.32 -2.96 3.58
CA SER A 112 10.63 -3.62 3.47
C SER A 112 11.21 -3.98 4.84
N LEU A 113 11.16 -3.08 5.82
CA LEU A 113 11.62 -3.34 7.18
C LEU A 113 10.81 -4.44 7.87
N VAL A 114 9.48 -4.42 7.72
CA VAL A 114 8.60 -5.46 8.29
C VAL A 114 8.97 -6.82 7.70
N LEU A 115 9.24 -6.88 6.39
CA LEU A 115 9.63 -8.12 5.72
C LEU A 115 10.99 -8.63 6.21
N ILE A 116 11.99 -7.76 6.35
CA ILE A 116 13.30 -8.12 6.88
C ILE A 116 13.15 -8.70 8.29
N PHE A 117 12.38 -8.03 9.17
CA PHE A 117 12.13 -8.52 10.52
C PHE A 117 11.36 -9.84 10.56
N ALA A 118 10.36 -10.00 9.68
CA ALA A 118 9.62 -11.25 9.54
C ALA A 118 10.51 -12.41 9.10
N LYS A 119 11.43 -12.17 8.15
CA LYS A 119 12.43 -13.16 7.70
C LYS A 119 13.37 -13.56 8.84
N LEU A 120 13.93 -12.58 9.55
CA LEU A 120 14.91 -12.80 10.61
C LEU A 120 14.33 -13.52 11.83
N HIS A 121 13.10 -13.22 12.23
CA HIS A 121 12.52 -13.74 13.48
C HIS A 121 11.64 -14.97 13.31
N PHE A 122 11.05 -15.19 12.13
CA PHE A 122 10.10 -16.27 11.90
C PHE A 122 10.51 -17.23 10.78
N GLY A 123 11.68 -17.04 10.16
CA GLY A 123 12.17 -17.90 9.07
C GLY A 123 11.27 -17.91 7.83
N LEU A 124 10.37 -16.91 7.71
CA LEU A 124 9.40 -16.83 6.62
C LEU A 124 10.14 -16.51 5.31
N LYS A 125 9.84 -17.29 4.26
CA LYS A 125 10.40 -17.04 2.92
C LYS A 125 9.77 -15.76 2.33
N PRO A 126 10.58 -14.76 1.90
CA PRO A 126 10.09 -13.53 1.28
C PRO A 126 9.20 -13.76 0.05
N SER A 127 9.42 -14.89 -0.65
CA SER A 127 8.71 -15.28 -1.87
C SER A 127 7.23 -15.64 -1.67
N ASP A 128 6.75 -15.85 -0.43
CA ASP A 128 5.33 -16.09 -0.15
C ASP A 128 4.50 -14.79 0.00
N PHE A 129 5.16 -13.64 0.15
CA PHE A 129 4.51 -12.36 0.45
C PHE A 129 4.84 -11.23 -0.53
N ILE A 130 6.01 -11.26 -1.19
CA ILE A 130 6.46 -10.18 -2.10
C ILE A 130 6.01 -10.36 -3.54
N VAL A 131 5.86 -11.59 -4.02
CA VAL A 131 5.57 -11.80 -5.44
C VAL A 131 4.06 -11.86 -5.62
N LEU A 132 3.48 -10.76 -6.09
CA LEU A 132 2.19 -10.77 -6.77
C LEU A 132 2.31 -11.77 -7.94
N LYS A 133 1.92 -13.04 -7.71
CA LYS A 133 1.97 -14.08 -8.74
C LYS A 133 0.74 -13.93 -9.64
N ILE A 134 0.96 -13.90 -10.95
CA ILE A 134 -0.06 -13.93 -12.01
C ILE A 134 -1.07 -15.09 -11.84
N SER A 135 -0.74 -16.12 -11.06
CA SER A 135 -1.66 -17.22 -10.71
C SER A 135 -2.82 -16.82 -9.78
N ASP A 136 -2.76 -15.67 -9.09
CA ASP A 136 -3.87 -15.19 -8.24
C ASP A 136 -5.06 -14.64 -9.06
N VAL A 137 -4.81 -14.17 -10.28
CA VAL A 137 -5.87 -13.71 -11.21
C VAL A 137 -6.78 -14.88 -11.63
N LYS A 138 -6.24 -16.10 -11.76
CA LYS A 138 -7.02 -17.30 -12.14
C LYS A 138 -7.89 -17.86 -11.02
N PHE A 139 -7.57 -17.59 -9.75
CA PHE A 139 -8.33 -18.13 -8.61
C PHE A 139 -9.57 -17.30 -8.24
N VAL A 140 -9.52 -15.99 -8.50
CA VAL A 140 -10.70 -15.11 -8.37
C VAL A 140 -11.77 -15.50 -9.41
N ALA A 141 -11.35 -15.85 -10.63
CA ALA A 141 -12.26 -16.35 -11.67
C ALA A 141 -12.96 -17.67 -11.29
N SER A 142 -12.30 -18.57 -10.56
CA SER A 142 -12.89 -19.86 -10.16
C SER A 142 -13.76 -19.79 -8.90
N SER A 143 -13.55 -18.79 -8.04
CA SER A 143 -14.33 -18.61 -6.80
C SER A 143 -15.69 -17.93 -7.04
N ILE A 144 -15.85 -17.22 -8.16
CA ILE A 144 -17.14 -16.66 -8.59
C ILE A 144 -18.06 -17.75 -9.20
N ILE A 145 -17.49 -18.81 -9.79
CA ILE A 145 -18.27 -19.88 -10.43
C ILE A 145 -18.80 -20.92 -9.41
N ARG A 146 -18.18 -21.07 -8.23
CA ARG A 146 -18.54 -22.14 -7.27
C ARG A 146 -19.53 -21.76 -6.17
N ARG A 147 -20.06 -20.52 -6.16
CA ARG A 147 -21.17 -20.11 -5.26
C ARG A 147 -22.55 -20.14 -5.95
N GLY A 148 -22.64 -20.68 -7.16
CA GLY A 148 -23.87 -20.87 -7.92
C GLY A 148 -24.36 -22.33 -8.04
N LYS A 149 -23.88 -23.24 -7.18
CA LYS A 149 -24.47 -24.57 -6.97
C LYS A 149 -24.53 -24.89 -5.49
#